data_AF-A0A8T5QL35-F1
#
_entry.id   AF-A0A8T5QL35-F1
#
_cell.length_a   1.000
_cell.length_b   1.000
_cell.length_c   1.000
_cell.angle_alpha   90.00
_cell.angle_beta   90.00
_cell.angle_gamma   90.00
#
_symmetry.space_group_name_H-M   'P 1'
#
loop_
_entity.id
_entity.type
_entity.pdbx_description
1 polymer ?
#
loop_
_entity_poly.entity_id
_entity_poly.type
_entity_poly.pdbx_seq_one_letter_code
_entity_poly.pdbx_strand_id
1 'polypeptide(L)'
;MNKYGIVSTPVITLSKPDSLVQIVFLGGSLTASMGVNLDDNETWSWKTVEALKNLRINIKFDFINTAQGAYTSFDSYGRLWSRISFF
;
A
#
# COMPACT_ATOMS: atom_id res chain seq x y z
N MET A 1 5.01 -8.54 30.42
CA MET A 1 6.45 -8.19 30.51
C MET A 1 7.23 -9.49 30.65
N ASN A 2 8.01 -9.89 29.65
CA ASN A 2 9.07 -10.89 29.79
C ASN A 2 10.40 -10.16 30.00
N LYS A 3 11.41 -10.82 30.56
CA LYS A 3 12.69 -10.26 31.06
C LYS A 3 13.53 -9.39 30.09
N TYR A 4 13.08 -9.14 28.86
CA TYR A 4 13.80 -8.40 27.81
C TYR A 4 12.97 -7.33 27.07
N GLY A 5 11.78 -6.97 27.55
CA GLY A 5 11.06 -5.84 26.98
C GLY A 5 9.55 -5.97 27.06
N ILE A 6 8.89 -4.81 27.01
CA ILE A 6 7.44 -4.71 26.87
C ILE A 6 7.08 -5.34 25.51
N VAL A 7 6.30 -6.41 25.53
CA VAL A 7 5.62 -6.89 24.31
C VAL A 7 4.50 -5.87 24.06
N SER A 8 4.82 -4.76 23.39
CA SER A 8 3.90 -3.63 23.19
C SER A 8 2.95 -3.82 22.02
N THR A 9 2.99 -4.98 21.35
CA THR A 9 2.06 -5.30 20.27
C THR A 9 1.61 -6.75 20.42
N PRO A 10 0.29 -7.02 20.50
CA PRO A 10 -0.18 -8.39 20.37
C PRO A 10 0.34 -8.95 19.06
N VAL A 11 0.78 -10.21 19.06
CA VAL A 11 1.09 -10.91 17.81
C VAL A 11 -0.24 -11.11 17.09
N ILE A 12 -0.60 -10.17 16.23
CA ILE A 12 -1.75 -10.28 15.36
C ILE A 12 -1.36 -11.27 14.28
N THR A 13 -1.92 -12.48 14.32
CA THR A 13 -1.78 -13.46 13.26
C THR A 13 -2.59 -12.95 12.06
N LEU A 14 -1.93 -12.21 11.17
CA LEU A 14 -2.54 -11.73 9.93
C LEU A 14 -2.77 -12.95 9.02
N SER A 15 -4.02 -13.38 8.89
CA SER A 15 -4.42 -14.33 7.86
C SER A 15 -4.55 -13.57 6.55
N LYS A 16 -3.61 -13.79 5.62
CA LYS A 16 -3.75 -13.24 4.28
C LYS A 16 -5.00 -13.88 3.64
N PRO A 17 -5.99 -13.10 3.17
CA PRO A 17 -7.15 -13.67 2.51
C PRO A 17 -6.71 -14.51 1.32
N ASP A 18 -7.27 -15.72 1.19
CA ASP A 18 -7.00 -16.59 0.06
C ASP A 18 -7.29 -15.85 -1.25
N SER A 19 -6.35 -15.98 -2.20
CA SER A 19 -6.42 -15.35 -3.52
C SER A 19 -6.39 -13.82 -3.56
N LEU A 20 -6.03 -13.11 -2.47
CA LEU A 20 -5.78 -11.66 -2.50
C LEU A 20 -4.30 -11.35 -2.81
N VAL A 21 -4.06 -10.54 -3.84
CA VAL A 21 -2.76 -9.94 -4.14
C VAL A 21 -2.86 -8.44 -3.90
N GLN A 22 -2.13 -7.96 -2.89
CA GLN A 22 -2.01 -6.53 -2.60
C GLN A 22 -0.78 -5.97 -3.30
N ILE A 23 -0.97 -4.92 -4.10
CA ILE A 23 0.07 -4.24 -4.87
C ILE A 23 0.41 -2.92 -4.19
N VAL A 24 1.67 -2.74 -3.83
CA VAL A 24 2.15 -1.49 -3.22
C VAL A 24 2.85 -0.65 -4.28
N PHE A 25 2.37 0.58 -4.46
CA PHE A 25 3.03 1.55 -5.34
C PHE A 25 3.90 2.50 -4.49
N LEU A 26 5.21 2.40 -4.70
CA LEU A 26 6.23 3.28 -4.12
C LEU A 26 6.73 4.25 -5.19
N GLY A 27 7.03 5.49 -4.81
CA GLY A 27 7.65 6.45 -5.72
C GLY A 27 7.43 7.91 -5.36
N GLY A 28 8.06 8.79 -6.13
CA GLY A 28 7.94 10.25 -5.98
C GLY A 28 6.79 10.83 -6.80
N SER A 29 6.96 12.07 -7.26
CA SER A 29 5.93 12.85 -7.95
C SER A 29 5.27 12.13 -9.12
N LEU A 30 6.00 11.40 -9.98
CA LEU A 30 5.39 10.71 -11.13
C LEU A 30 4.44 9.58 -10.70
N THR A 31 4.73 8.88 -9.60
CA THR A 31 3.85 7.86 -9.03
C THR A 31 2.70 8.50 -8.23
N ALA A 32 2.93 9.68 -7.65
CA ALA A 32 1.98 10.48 -6.89
C ALA A 32 1.26 11.55 -7.73
N SER A 33 0.96 11.26 -9.00
CA SER A 33 0.15 12.16 -9.83
C SER A 33 0.76 13.55 -10.10
N MET A 34 2.07 13.58 -10.33
CA MET A 34 2.87 14.78 -10.65
C MET A 34 2.82 15.89 -9.60
N GLY A 35 2.64 15.56 -8.32
CA GLY A 35 2.60 16.55 -7.24
C GLY A 35 1.24 17.22 -7.07
N VAL A 36 0.22 16.76 -7.80
CA VAL A 36 -1.19 17.08 -7.52
C VAL A 36 -1.75 16.03 -6.59
N ASN A 37 -2.43 16.45 -5.51
CA ASN A 37 -3.21 15.55 -4.67
C ASN A 37 -4.46 15.11 -5.44
N LEU A 38 -4.29 14.08 -6.27
CA LEU A 38 -5.42 13.37 -6.88
C LEU A 38 -5.95 12.32 -5.90
N ASP A 39 -7.24 12.01 -6.03
CA ASP A 39 -7.81 10.87 -5.33
C ASP A 39 -7.18 9.56 -5.85
N ASP A 40 -7.13 8.52 -5.00
CA ASP A 40 -6.46 7.26 -5.36
C ASP A 40 -7.07 6.67 -6.66
N ASN A 41 -8.37 6.85 -6.90
CA ASN A 41 -9.11 6.42 -8.10
C ASN A 41 -8.81 7.23 -9.39
N GLU A 42 -8.03 8.30 -9.31
CA GLU A 42 -7.64 9.10 -10.48
C GLU A 42 -6.19 8.83 -10.90
N THR A 43 -5.44 8.11 -10.06
CA THR A 43 -4.02 7.80 -10.28
C THR A 43 -3.82 6.72 -11.34
N TRP A 44 -2.66 6.74 -12.01
CA TRP A 44 -2.32 5.65 -12.94
C TRP A 44 -2.16 4.31 -12.22
N SER A 45 -1.71 4.33 -10.96
CA SER A 45 -1.63 3.15 -10.08
C SER A 45 -2.98 2.45 -9.95
N TRP A 46 -4.06 3.22 -9.77
CA TRP A 46 -5.43 2.67 -9.79
C TRP A 46 -5.80 2.11 -11.15
N LYS A 47 -5.53 2.83 -12.25
CA LYS A 47 -5.82 2.34 -13.61
C LYS A 47 -5.10 1.03 -13.90
N THR A 48 -3.86 0.86 -13.44
CA THR A 48 -3.10 -0.40 -13.55
C THR A 48 -3.80 -1.54 -12.82
N VAL A 49 -4.29 -1.30 -11.61
CA VAL A 49 -4.96 -2.33 -10.80
C VAL A 49 -6.33 -2.66 -11.36
N GLU A 50 -7.09 -1.69 -11.86
CA GLU A 50 -8.34 -1.92 -12.59
C GLU A 50 -8.11 -2.76 -13.85
N ALA A 51 -7.05 -2.49 -14.62
CA ALA A 51 -6.69 -3.32 -15.77
C ALA A 51 -6.40 -4.77 -15.36
N LEU A 52 -5.71 -4.99 -14.24
CA LEU A 52 -5.45 -6.34 -13.69
C LEU A 52 -6.73 -7.05 -13.24
N LYS A 53 -7.64 -6.34 -12.56
CA LYS A 53 -8.95 -6.88 -12.18
C LYS A 53 -9.78 -7.30 -13.41
N ASN A 54 -9.65 -6.55 -14.51
CA ASN A 54 -10.34 -6.84 -15.77
C ASN A 54 -9.83 -8.08 -16.50
N LEU A 55 -8.68 -8.65 -16.11
CA LEU A 55 -8.17 -9.90 -16.70
C LEU A 55 -9.01 -11.14 -16.33
N ARG A 56 -10.00 -11.01 -15.43
CA ARG A 56 -10.93 -12.09 -15.01
C ARG A 56 -10.24 -13.37 -14.55
N ILE A 57 -9.05 -13.24 -13.96
CA ILE A 57 -8.38 -14.35 -13.30
C ILE A 57 -8.99 -14.56 -11.90
N ASN A 58 -8.94 -15.79 -11.37
CA ASN A 58 -9.43 -16.12 -10.03
C ASN A 58 -8.47 -15.61 -8.92
N ILE A 59 -8.06 -14.35 -9.04
CA ILE A 59 -7.18 -13.64 -8.11
C ILE A 59 -7.82 -12.27 -7.89
N LYS A 60 -8.02 -11.91 -6.63
CA LYS A 60 -8.45 -10.57 -6.22
C LYS A 60 -7.21 -9.69 -6.16
N PHE A 61 -7.24 -8.57 -6.88
CA PHE A 61 -6.20 -7.55 -6.77
C PHE A 61 -6.72 -6.37 -5.98
N ASP A 62 -5.88 -5.86 -5.09
CA ASP A 62 -6.07 -4.60 -4.41
C ASP A 62 -4.75 -3.83 -4.35
N PHE A 63 -4.77 -2.54 -3.99
CA PHE A 63 -3.57 -1.72 -3.99
C PHE A 63 -3.48 -0.72 -2.85
N ILE A 64 -2.23 -0.36 -2.54
CA ILE A 64 -1.90 0.72 -1.63
C ILE A 64 -1.01 1.70 -2.38
N ASN A 65 -1.53 2.91 -2.62
CA ASN A 65 -0.71 3.99 -3.13
C ASN A 65 0.01 4.70 -1.98
N THR A 66 1.32 4.59 -1.96
CA THR A 66 2.19 5.18 -0.93
C THR A 66 3.11 6.24 -1.50
N ALA A 67 3.01 6.50 -2.80
CA ALA A 67 3.76 7.54 -3.45
C ALA A 67 3.34 8.92 -2.95
N GLN A 68 4.30 9.83 -2.86
CA GLN A 68 4.03 11.21 -2.44
C GLN A 68 4.87 12.17 -3.30
N GLY A 69 4.22 13.22 -3.81
CA GLY A 69 4.87 14.19 -4.69
C GLY A 69 5.76 15.14 -3.91
N ALA A 70 6.95 15.40 -4.45
CA ALA A 70 8.04 16.15 -3.80
C ALA A 70 8.72 15.45 -2.60
N TYR A 71 8.48 14.14 -2.43
CA TYR A 71 9.10 13.37 -1.36
C TYR A 71 10.08 12.31 -1.88
N THR A 72 10.99 11.89 -0.99
CA THR A 72 11.99 10.86 -1.28
C THR A 72 11.39 9.46 -1.12
N SER A 73 12.12 8.44 -1.57
CA SER A 73 11.74 7.05 -1.33
C SER A 73 11.56 6.75 0.17
N PHE A 74 12.30 7.42 1.06
CA PHE A 74 12.21 7.23 2.50
C PHE A 74 10.85 7.67 3.07
N ASP A 75 10.32 8.78 2.58
CA ASP A 75 9.01 9.29 3.02
C ASP A 75 7.87 8.39 2.53
N SER A 76 8.00 7.81 1.32
CA SER A 76 7.06 6.79 0.83
C SER A 76 7.04 5.55 1.75
N TYR A 77 8.19 5.17 2.32
CA TYR A 77 8.24 4.11 3.34
C TYR A 77 7.50 4.50 4.63
N GLY A 78 7.59 5.75 5.07
CA GLY A 78 6.83 6.23 6.23
C GLY A 78 5.32 6.15 5.99
N ARG A 79 4.84 6.58 4.82
CA ARG A 79 3.43 6.47 4.40
C ARG A 79 2.98 5.02 4.21
N LEU A 80 3.87 4.15 3.75
CA LEU A 80 3.62 2.72 3.66
C LEU A 80 3.38 2.11 5.03
N TRP A 81 4.27 2.38 5.98
CA TRP A 81 4.13 1.89 7.35
C TRP A 81 2.84 2.37 7.99
N SER A 82 2.47 3.64 7.80
CA SER A 82 1.20 4.14 8.33
C SER A 82 -0.02 3.46 7.71
N ARG A 83 0.00 3.10 6.42
CA ARG A 83 -1.14 2.42 5.78
C ARG A 83 -1.21 0.92 6.08
N ILE A 84 -0.07 0.24 6.24
CA ILE A 84 -0.05 -1.19 6.58
C ILE A 84 -0.35 -1.42 8.06
N SER A 85 0.04 -0.51 8.96
CA SER A 85 -0.21 -0.68 10.40
C SER A 85 -1.70 -0.64 10.81
N PHE A 86 -2.60 -0.18 9.93
CA PHE A 86 -4.04 -0.18 10.17
C PHE A 86 -4.81 -1.20 9.31
N PHE A 87 -4.08 -2.09 8.62
CA PHE A 87 -4.66 -3.19 7.84
C PHE A 87 -4.72 -4.49 8.67
#